data_AF-A0A535EY34-F1
#
_entry.id   AF-A0A535EY34-F1
#
_cell.length_a   1.000
_cell.length_b   1.000
_cell.length_c   1.000
_cell.angle_alpha   90.00
_cell.angle_beta   90.00
_cell.angle_gamma   90.00
#
_symmetry.space_group_name_H-M   'P 1'
#
loop_
_entity.id
_entity.type
_entity.pdbx_description
1 polymer ?
#
loop_
_entity_poly.entity_id
_entity_poly.type
_entity_poly.pdbx_seq_one_letter_code
_entity_poly.pdbx_strand_id
1 'polypeptide(L)'
;PIVIVNGPISREIGMNSGVNVLGQGNRANSTIGRALQLVVRNVGGGRPDGVDRATLGSPGKLGFCFAEREEDSPWEPLHVELGFRPEQSTVTLFAGQGPEPIVDQLSRTPEELIRSFAACLDVVA
;
A
#
# COMPACT_ATOMS: atom_id res chain seq x y z
N PRO A 1 3.29 -3.65 -7.77
CA PRO A 1 3.86 -3.79 -6.41
C PRO A 1 3.32 -2.68 -5.52
N ILE A 2 3.02 -3.00 -4.27
CA ILE A 2 2.76 -2.03 -3.21
C ILE A 2 4.11 -1.64 -2.60
N VAL A 3 4.31 -0.35 -2.39
CA VAL A 3 5.53 0.22 -1.79
C VAL A 3 5.16 0.84 -0.45
N ILE A 4 5.66 0.27 0.63
CA ILE A 4 5.44 0.76 1.99
C ILE A 4 6.76 1.34 2.49
N VAL A 5 6.74 2.60 2.93
CA VAL A 5 7.92 3.30 3.44
C VAL A 5 7.79 3.50 4.94
N ASN A 6 8.88 3.22 5.65
CA ASN A 6 8.95 3.25 7.10
C ASN A 6 10.10 4.11 7.60
N GLY A 7 10.02 4.50 8.87
CA GLY A 7 11.07 5.17 9.61
C GLY A 7 11.20 6.67 9.30
N PRO A 8 12.28 7.32 9.79
CA PRO A 8 12.42 8.78 9.81
C PRO A 8 12.30 9.47 8.45
N ILE A 9 12.73 8.81 7.36
CA ILE A 9 12.71 9.40 6.01
C ILE A 9 11.31 9.81 5.58
N SER A 10 10.28 9.05 6.00
CA SER A 10 8.90 9.30 5.62
C SER A 10 8.45 10.69 6.06
N ARG A 11 8.84 11.11 7.26
CA ARG A 11 8.54 12.44 7.80
C ARG A 11 9.45 13.52 7.23
N GLU A 12 10.73 13.21 7.07
CA GLU A 12 11.73 14.15 6.52
C GLU A 12 11.33 14.66 5.13
N ILE A 13 10.88 13.76 4.25
CA ILE A 13 10.45 14.12 2.89
C ILE A 13 8.96 14.46 2.81
N GLY A 14 8.26 14.42 3.95
CA GLY A 14 6.84 14.73 4.07
C GLY A 14 5.94 13.78 3.28
N MET A 15 6.16 12.47 3.34
CA MET A 15 5.25 11.46 2.79
C MET A 15 3.89 11.46 3.51
N ASN A 16 2.82 11.15 2.77
CA ASN A 16 1.50 10.95 3.35
C ASN A 16 1.36 9.53 3.89
N SER A 17 0.95 9.41 5.15
CA SER A 17 0.55 8.18 5.84
C SER A 17 -0.88 8.26 6.43
N GLY A 18 -1.56 9.40 6.28
CA GLY A 18 -2.82 9.70 6.97
C GLY A 18 -4.06 9.54 6.10
N VAL A 19 -4.97 10.52 6.20
CA VAL A 19 -6.22 10.53 5.45
C VAL A 19 -5.94 10.45 3.94
N ASN A 20 -6.76 9.67 3.24
CA ASN A 20 -6.67 9.50 1.78
C ASN A 20 -5.29 8.97 1.31
N VAL A 21 -4.60 8.17 2.13
CA VAL A 21 -3.27 7.64 1.86
C VAL A 21 -3.15 6.87 0.55
N LEU A 22 -4.20 6.15 0.15
CA LEU A 22 -4.27 5.41 -1.13
C LEU A 22 -4.92 6.22 -2.28
N GLY A 23 -5.24 7.49 -2.04
CA GLY A 23 -5.87 8.37 -3.02
C GLY A 23 -4.85 9.11 -3.89
N GLN A 24 -5.01 10.42 -4.01
CA GLN A 24 -4.17 11.27 -4.88
C GLN A 24 -2.68 11.28 -4.43
N GLY A 25 -2.43 10.90 -3.18
CA GLY A 25 -1.10 10.97 -2.57
C GLY A 25 -0.58 12.41 -2.47
N ASN A 26 0.73 12.52 -2.25
CA ASN A 26 1.46 13.78 -2.35
C ASN A 26 2.70 13.59 -3.22
N ARG A 27 3.49 14.66 -3.41
CA ARG A 27 4.67 14.61 -4.30
C ARG A 27 5.61 13.44 -3.99
N ALA A 28 5.90 13.17 -2.71
CA ALA A 28 6.82 12.10 -2.33
C ALA A 28 6.25 10.71 -2.68
N ASN A 29 5.02 10.41 -2.24
CA ASN A 29 4.31 9.17 -2.55
C ASN A 29 4.22 8.93 -4.07
N SER A 30 3.76 9.94 -4.83
CA SER A 30 3.58 9.84 -6.28
C SER A 30 4.91 9.66 -7.00
N THR A 31 5.97 10.34 -6.58
CA THR A 31 7.29 10.25 -7.24
C THR A 31 7.91 8.87 -7.03
N ILE A 32 7.92 8.36 -5.79
CA ILE A 32 8.51 7.04 -5.47
C ILE A 32 7.72 5.93 -6.18
N GLY A 33 6.38 5.95 -6.03
CA GLY A 33 5.52 4.97 -6.69
C GLY A 33 5.66 4.99 -8.21
N ARG A 34 5.74 6.19 -8.81
CA ARG A 34 5.90 6.34 -10.25
C ARG A 34 7.28 5.90 -10.74
N ALA A 35 8.34 6.19 -9.98
CA ALA A 35 9.69 5.76 -10.31
C ALA A 35 9.76 4.23 -10.45
N LEU A 36 9.20 3.50 -9.48
CA LEU A 36 9.15 2.03 -9.55
C LEU A 36 8.33 1.54 -10.75
N GLN A 37 7.16 2.14 -11.02
CA GLN A 37 6.34 1.76 -12.18
C GLN A 37 7.03 2.04 -13.51
N LEU A 38 7.81 3.10 -13.62
CA LEU A 38 8.62 3.37 -14.81
C LEU A 38 9.73 2.33 -14.99
N VAL A 39 10.37 1.87 -13.92
CA VAL A 39 11.34 0.76 -13.98
C VAL A 39 10.66 -0.53 -14.47
N VAL A 40 9.52 -0.90 -13.87
CA VAL A 40 8.74 -2.07 -14.29
C VAL A 40 8.34 -1.98 -15.76
N ARG A 41 7.88 -0.81 -16.22
CA ARG A 41 7.45 -0.61 -17.61
C ARG A 41 8.60 -0.61 -18.61
N ASN A 42 9.70 0.06 -18.28
CA ASN A 42 10.78 0.31 -19.23
C ASN A 42 11.86 -0.75 -19.24
N VAL A 43 12.20 -1.30 -18.07
CA VAL A 43 13.22 -2.34 -17.90
C VAL A 43 12.55 -3.72 -17.82
N GLY A 44 11.52 -3.86 -16.99
CA GLY A 44 10.80 -5.13 -16.80
C GLY A 44 9.84 -5.51 -17.93
N GLY A 45 9.61 -4.62 -18.90
CA GLY A 45 8.72 -4.89 -20.04
C GLY A 45 7.23 -4.91 -19.71
N GLY A 46 6.81 -4.45 -18.52
CA GLY A 46 5.42 -4.39 -18.06
C GLY A 46 4.56 -3.35 -18.80
N ARG A 47 4.52 -3.43 -20.12
CA ARG A 47 3.68 -2.62 -21.00
C ARG A 47 2.42 -3.40 -21.39
N PRO A 48 1.28 -2.72 -21.57
CA PRO A 48 0.12 -3.29 -22.25
C PRO A 48 0.53 -3.89 -23.60
N ASP A 49 -0.21 -4.91 -24.04
CA ASP A 49 0.05 -5.67 -25.28
C ASP A 49 1.41 -6.38 -25.32
N GLY A 50 2.06 -6.53 -24.15
CA GLY A 50 3.31 -7.26 -23.97
C GLY A 50 3.22 -8.21 -22.77
N VAL A 51 4.11 -8.01 -21.80
CA VAL A 51 4.18 -8.83 -20.58
C VAL A 51 2.95 -8.60 -19.67
N ASP A 52 2.37 -7.41 -19.70
CA ASP A 52 1.17 -7.11 -18.92
C ASP A 52 -0.07 -7.69 -19.61
N ARG A 53 -0.72 -8.65 -18.95
CA ARG A 53 -1.89 -9.39 -19.47
C ARG A 53 -3.19 -9.04 -18.76
N ALA A 54 -3.25 -7.92 -18.02
CA ALA A 54 -4.47 -7.53 -17.33
C ALA A 54 -5.57 -7.08 -18.30
N THR A 55 -6.79 -7.62 -18.14
CA THR A 55 -7.96 -7.26 -18.97
C THR A 55 -8.45 -5.84 -18.69
N LEU A 56 -8.55 -5.42 -17.42
CA LEU A 56 -9.09 -4.12 -17.02
C LEU A 56 -8.03 -3.16 -16.44
N GLY A 57 -6.81 -3.65 -16.17
CA GLY A 57 -5.76 -2.87 -15.51
C GLY A 57 -6.09 -2.52 -14.05
N SER A 58 -5.26 -1.68 -13.41
CA SER A 58 -5.48 -1.18 -12.06
C SER A 58 -4.89 0.23 -11.93
N PRO A 59 -5.54 1.17 -11.23
CA PRO A 59 -4.97 2.49 -10.92
C PRO A 59 -3.60 2.42 -10.24
N GLY A 60 -3.34 1.37 -9.45
CA GLY A 60 -2.04 1.13 -8.80
C GLY A 60 -0.86 0.94 -9.78
N LYS A 61 -1.13 0.73 -11.07
CA LYS A 61 -0.11 0.69 -12.13
C LYS A 61 0.47 2.08 -12.46
N LEU A 62 -0.15 3.17 -12.01
CA LEU A 62 0.46 4.51 -12.06
C LEU A 62 1.51 4.69 -10.94
N GLY A 63 1.23 4.11 -9.78
CA GLY A 63 2.06 4.08 -8.59
C GLY A 63 1.21 3.67 -7.40
N PHE A 64 1.76 2.83 -6.51
CA PHE A 64 1.07 2.43 -5.29
C PHE A 64 2.07 2.50 -4.13
N CYS A 65 2.22 3.69 -3.56
CA CYS A 65 3.26 3.99 -2.59
C CYS A 65 2.73 4.86 -1.45
N PHE A 66 3.01 4.45 -0.21
CA PHE A 66 2.65 5.20 0.97
C PHE A 66 3.62 4.96 2.12
N ALA A 67 3.59 5.88 3.09
CA ALA A 67 4.28 5.68 4.35
C ALA A 67 3.35 5.00 5.36
N GLU A 68 3.89 4.13 6.20
CA GLU A 68 3.18 3.65 7.37
C GLU A 68 2.96 4.81 8.37
N ARG A 69 1.86 4.75 9.11
CA ARG A 69 1.55 5.71 10.17
C ARG A 69 2.02 5.17 11.52
N GLU A 70 3.27 5.47 11.88
CA GLU A 70 3.93 4.87 13.06
C GLU A 70 3.61 5.57 14.39
N GLU A 71 3.30 6.88 14.40
CA GLU A 71 3.32 7.71 15.62
C GLU A 71 2.19 7.45 16.62
N ASP A 72 1.06 6.96 16.15
CA ASP A 72 -0.12 6.64 16.97
C ASP A 72 -0.74 5.30 16.60
N SER A 73 0.08 4.43 16.00
CA SER A 73 -0.26 3.04 15.78
C SER A 73 -0.20 2.27 17.10
N PRO A 74 -1.20 1.41 17.40
CA PRO A 74 -1.08 0.45 18.50
C PRO A 74 -0.15 -0.72 18.17
N TRP A 75 0.32 -0.83 16.92
CA TRP A 75 1.19 -1.89 16.42
C TRP A 75 2.63 -1.45 16.33
N GLU A 76 3.54 -2.42 16.45
CA GLU A 76 4.95 -2.21 16.17
C GLU A 76 5.11 -1.84 14.68
N PRO A 77 5.95 -0.84 14.32
CA PRO A 77 6.14 -0.47 12.92
C PRO A 77 6.58 -1.67 12.09
N LEU A 78 6.06 -1.81 10.86
CA LEU A 78 6.31 -2.96 9.98
C LEU A 78 7.81 -3.24 9.80
N HIS A 79 8.64 -2.20 9.68
CA HIS A 79 10.08 -2.39 9.53
C HIS A 79 10.74 -2.99 10.77
N VAL A 80 10.23 -2.70 11.97
CA VAL A 80 10.74 -3.27 13.22
C VAL A 80 10.29 -4.72 13.35
N GLU A 81 9.03 -5.04 13.01
CA GLU A 81 8.55 -6.42 12.95
C GLU A 81 9.38 -7.28 11.97
N LEU A 82 9.89 -6.67 10.90
CA LEU A 82 10.79 -7.29 9.91
C LEU A 82 12.27 -7.34 10.36
N GLY A 83 12.60 -6.89 11.57
CA GLY A 83 13.92 -7.01 12.18
C GLY A 83 14.86 -5.81 11.95
N PHE A 84 14.37 -4.68 11.44
CA PHE A 84 15.15 -3.45 11.34
C PHE A 84 15.06 -2.61 12.63
N ARG A 85 16.06 -1.75 12.87
CA ARG A 85 16.03 -0.86 14.04
C ARG A 85 15.06 0.31 13.82
N PRO A 86 14.44 0.86 14.88
CA PRO A 86 13.47 1.96 14.79
C PRO A 86 13.98 3.23 14.07
N GLU A 87 15.29 3.46 14.07
CA GLU A 87 15.89 4.62 13.41
C GLU A 87 16.20 4.38 11.93
N GLN A 88 16.05 3.14 11.45
CA GLN A 88 16.31 2.79 10.05
C GLN A 88 15.10 3.11 9.19
N SER A 89 15.36 3.80 8.08
CA SER A 89 14.38 3.96 7.03
C SER A 89 14.40 2.76 6.10
N THR A 90 13.24 2.20 5.79
CA THR A 90 13.11 1.04 4.91
C THR A 90 12.04 1.24 3.86
N VAL A 91 12.14 0.42 2.80
CA VAL A 91 11.12 0.31 1.76
C VAL A 91 10.76 -1.16 1.64
N THR A 92 9.51 -1.50 1.95
CA THR A 92 8.97 -2.85 1.79
C THR A 92 8.20 -2.94 0.50
N LEU A 93 8.54 -3.93 -0.33
CA LEU A 93 7.84 -4.23 -1.58
C LEU A 93 6.98 -5.47 -1.39
N PHE A 94 5.68 -5.34 -1.66
CA PHE A 94 4.72 -6.43 -1.53
C PHE A 94 3.96 -6.64 -2.85
N ALA A 95 3.78 -7.91 -3.25
CA ALA A 95 2.95 -8.29 -4.38
C ALA A 95 1.47 -8.34 -3.97
N GLY A 96 0.92 -7.17 -3.64
CA GLY A 96 -0.47 -7.03 -3.21
C GLY A 96 -1.44 -6.69 -4.35
N GLN A 97 -2.72 -6.96 -4.09
CA GLN A 97 -3.84 -6.51 -4.92
C GLN A 97 -4.23 -5.06 -4.58
N GLY A 98 -5.17 -4.51 -5.36
CA GLY A 98 -5.77 -3.21 -5.06
C GLY A 98 -6.57 -3.21 -3.75
N PRO A 99 -6.96 -2.03 -3.25
CA PRO A 99 -7.82 -1.93 -2.08
C PRO A 99 -9.19 -2.58 -2.34
N GLU A 100 -9.67 -3.37 -1.38
CA GLU A 100 -11.02 -3.96 -1.39
C GLU A 100 -11.92 -3.20 -0.42
N PRO A 101 -12.90 -2.40 -0.90
CA PRO A 101 -13.77 -1.64 -0.03
C PRO A 101 -14.81 -2.56 0.62
N ILE A 102 -14.77 -2.65 1.95
CA ILE A 102 -15.78 -3.37 2.72
C ILE A 102 -16.86 -2.39 3.18
N VAL A 103 -18.11 -2.68 2.83
CA VAL A 103 -19.26 -1.87 3.22
C VAL A 103 -20.09 -2.64 4.25
N ASP A 104 -20.00 -2.21 5.51
CA ASP A 104 -20.83 -2.70 6.60
C ASP A 104 -21.49 -1.52 7.32
N GLN A 105 -22.82 -1.44 7.21
CA GLN A 105 -23.63 -0.39 7.84
C GLN A 105 -24.57 -0.94 8.92
N LEU A 106 -24.55 -2.26 9.13
CA LEU A 106 -25.54 -2.96 9.94
C LEU A 106 -24.96 -3.47 11.26
N SER A 107 -23.69 -3.91 11.26
CA SER A 107 -23.04 -4.46 12.45
C SER A 107 -23.06 -3.49 13.63
N ARG A 108 -23.42 -4.01 14.81
CA ARG A 108 -23.48 -3.28 16.08
C ARG A 108 -22.51 -3.83 17.12
N THR A 109 -21.92 -4.99 16.88
CA THR A 109 -20.86 -5.55 17.74
C THR A 109 -19.58 -5.87 16.94
N PRO A 110 -18.41 -5.94 17.61
CA PRO A 110 -17.16 -6.33 16.96
C PRO A 110 -17.23 -7.69 16.26
N GLU A 111 -17.95 -8.66 16.85
CA GLU A 111 -18.09 -10.01 16.31
C GLU A 111 -18.88 -10.02 14.99
N GLU A 112 -19.92 -9.17 14.89
CA GLU A 112 -20.67 -9.00 13.64
C GLU A 112 -19.79 -8.38 12.55
N LEU A 113 -19.03 -7.33 12.89
CA LEU A 113 -18.13 -6.66 11.94
C LEU A 113 -17.01 -7.60 11.44
N ILE A 114 -16.42 -8.39 12.34
CA ILE A 114 -15.36 -9.35 11.99
C ILE A 114 -15.90 -10.42 11.03
N ARG A 115 -17.16 -10.84 11.15
CA ARG A 115 -17.78 -11.75 10.18
C ARG A 115 -17.90 -11.12 8.80
N SER A 116 -18.26 -9.84 8.71
CA SER A 116 -18.25 -9.12 7.43
C SER A 116 -16.85 -9.08 6.81
N PHE A 117 -15.81 -8.80 7.62
CA PHE A 117 -14.43 -8.83 7.16
C PHE A 117 -14.00 -10.22 6.68
N ALA A 118 -14.29 -11.27 7.43
CA ALA A 118 -13.97 -12.64 7.04
C ALA A 118 -14.64 -13.02 5.71
N ALA A 119 -15.93 -12.72 5.55
CA ALA A 119 -16.67 -12.99 4.31
C ALA A 119 -16.09 -12.24 3.10
N CYS A 120 -15.61 -11.01 3.28
CA CYS A 120 -14.94 -10.25 2.21
C CYS A 120 -13.51 -10.76 1.93
N LEU A 121 -12.84 -11.39 2.87
CA LEU A 121 -11.51 -11.99 2.64
C LEU A 121 -11.60 -13.32 1.90
N ASP A 122 -12.68 -14.08 2.09
CA ASP A 122 -12.91 -15.36 1.41
C ASP A 122 -12.97 -15.22 -0.13
N VAL A 123 -13.32 -14.04 -0.67
CA VAL A 123 -13.31 -13.79 -2.12
C VAL A 123 -11.94 -13.45 -2.71
N VAL A 124 -10.92 -13.27 -1.87
CA VAL A 124 -9.55 -12.89 -2.29
C VAL A 124 -8.56 -14.07 -2.20
N ALA A 125 -8.91 -15.15 -1.49
CA ALA A 125 -8.12 -16.39 -1.35
C ALA A 125 -8.34 -17.35 -2.53
#